data_AF-A0A7W8YQV2-F1
#
_entry.id   AF-A0A7W8YQV2-F1
#
_cell.length_a   1.000
_cell.length_b   1.000
_cell.length_c   1.000
_cell.angle_alpha   90.00
_cell.angle_beta   90.00
_cell.angle_gamma   90.00
#
_symmetry.space_group_name_H-M   'P 1'
#
loop_
_entity.id
_entity.type
_entity.pdbx_description
1 polymer ?
#
loop_
_entity_poly.entity_id
_entity_poly.type
_entity_poly.pdbx_seq_one_letter_code
_entity_poly.pdbx_strand_id
1 'polypeptide(L)'
;MMILTGAILLVLCTITYHDFMYRAVYWICFPLLALLLGIYKIKAVGFAGLFTDMMFTGGFLLVQLLVLWLYFYIKYRKSVNLTDGYLGWGDILFLLAVCFYLSPVNYIMFYVVSLIVSISYALIARSLVKNGEQTIPLAGIQALLFVFLLIAEKLMQLNFFQDTGYLL
;
A
#
# COMPACT_ATOMS: atom_id res chain seq x y z
N MET A 1 -9.00 16.93 12.23
CA MET A 1 -8.19 16.38 11.13
C MET A 1 -6.74 16.14 11.53
N MET A 2 -6.03 17.10 12.12
CA MET A 2 -4.61 16.94 12.47
C MET A 2 -4.28 15.75 13.40
N ILE A 3 -5.12 15.49 14.42
CA ILE A 3 -4.91 14.35 15.34
C ILE A 3 -5.02 13.01 14.61
N LEU A 4 -5.98 12.89 13.68
CA LEU A 4 -6.20 11.67 12.89
C LEU A 4 -5.03 11.42 11.93
N THR A 5 -4.54 12.46 11.24
CA THR A 5 -3.34 12.36 10.41
C THR A 5 -2.12 11.97 11.24
N GLY A 6 -1.94 12.55 12.43
CA GLY A 6 -0.86 12.18 13.34
C GLY A 6 -0.90 10.71 13.75
N ALA A 7 -2.09 10.18 14.06
CA ALA A 7 -2.28 8.75 14.36
C ALA A 7 -1.95 7.86 13.15
N ILE A 8 -2.40 8.22 11.94
CA ILE A 8 -2.09 7.48 10.71
C ILE A 8 -0.57 7.44 10.47
N LEU A 9 0.10 8.59 10.60
CA LEU A 9 1.55 8.69 10.43
C LEU A 9 2.31 7.83 11.45
N LEU A 10 1.86 7.81 12.71
CA LEU A 10 2.44 6.93 13.72
C LEU A 10 2.30 5.46 13.32
N VAL A 11 1.12 5.01 12.89
CA VAL A 11 0.93 3.62 12.43
C VAL A 11 1.81 3.32 11.23
N LEU A 12 1.88 4.19 10.22
CA LEU A 12 2.74 3.99 9.05
C LEU A 12 4.22 3.90 9.43
N CYS A 13 4.70 4.79 10.30
CA CYS A 13 6.07 4.73 10.81
C CYS A 13 6.35 3.42 11.56
N THR A 14 5.39 2.90 12.34
CA THR A 14 5.55 1.58 12.98
C THR A 14 5.61 0.45 11.95
N ILE A 15 4.79 0.48 10.90
CA ILE A 15 4.82 -0.51 9.82
C ILE A 15 6.18 -0.46 9.11
N THR A 16 6.64 0.73 8.73
CA THR A 16 7.96 0.91 8.11
C THR A 16 9.06 0.37 9.03
N TYR A 17 9.10 0.78 10.29
CA TYR A 17 10.14 0.32 11.21
C TYR A 17 10.16 -1.20 11.38
N HIS A 18 8.99 -1.81 11.60
CA HIS A 18 8.88 -3.24 11.80
C HIS A 18 9.21 -4.05 10.55
N ASP A 19 8.78 -3.59 9.37
CA ASP A 19 9.03 -4.28 8.11
C ASP A 19 10.52 -4.23 7.72
N PHE A 20 11.19 -3.09 7.94
CA PHE A 20 12.63 -2.97 7.67
C PHE A 20 13.51 -3.74 8.67
N MET A 21 13.16 -3.73 9.97
CA MET A 21 14.00 -4.34 11.01
C MET A 21 13.73 -5.84 11.19
N TYR A 22 12.47 -6.24 11.25
CA TYR A 22 12.06 -7.59 11.62
C TYR A 22 11.45 -8.37 10.45
N ARG A 23 11.25 -7.73 9.28
CA ARG A 23 10.58 -8.33 8.10
C ARG A 23 9.21 -8.94 8.42
N ALA A 24 8.60 -8.41 9.47
CA ALA A 24 7.34 -8.87 10.01
C ALA A 24 6.66 -7.68 10.69
N VAL A 25 5.39 -7.48 10.34
CA VAL A 25 4.55 -6.42 10.89
C VAL A 25 3.40 -7.09 11.62
N TYR A 26 3.03 -6.56 12.78
CA TYR A 26 1.84 -7.02 13.48
C TYR A 26 0.61 -6.82 12.60
N TRP A 27 -0.11 -7.91 12.34
CA TRP A 27 -1.27 -7.89 11.45
C TRP A 27 -2.33 -6.85 11.87
N ILE A 28 -2.46 -6.56 13.18
CA ILE A 28 -3.38 -5.55 13.75
C ILE A 28 -3.11 -4.14 13.22
N CYS A 29 -1.87 -3.82 12.83
CA CYS A 29 -1.53 -2.51 12.28
C CYS A 29 -2.31 -2.22 10.98
N PHE A 30 -2.63 -3.23 10.16
CA PHE A 30 -3.30 -3.02 8.87
C PHE A 30 -4.81 -2.75 9.01
N PRO A 31 -5.61 -3.53 9.76
CA PRO A 31 -7.00 -3.16 10.05
C PRO A 31 -7.12 -1.82 10.77
N LEU A 32 -6.19 -1.52 11.68
CA LEU A 32 -6.15 -0.22 12.35
C LEU A 32 -5.88 0.91 11.34
N LEU A 33 -4.91 0.73 10.44
CA LEU A 33 -4.63 1.68 9.38
C LEU A 33 -5.84 1.88 8.45
N ALA A 34 -6.47 0.80 8.00
CA ALA A 34 -7.66 0.84 7.14
C ALA A 34 -8.82 1.61 7.81
N LEU A 35 -9.05 1.37 9.10
CA LEU A 35 -10.08 2.06 9.88
C LEU A 35 -9.78 3.56 9.99
N LEU A 36 -8.54 3.93 10.32
CA LEU A 36 -8.15 5.34 10.44
C LEU A 36 -8.25 6.08 9.10
N LEU A 37 -7.80 5.44 8.01
CA LEU A 37 -7.90 5.97 6.65
C LEU A 37 -9.36 6.10 6.20
N GLY A 38 -10.19 5.09 6.47
CA GLY A 38 -11.61 5.12 6.15
C GLY A 38 -12.35 6.23 6.90
N ILE A 39 -12.09 6.42 8.20
CA ILE A 39 -12.65 7.54 8.97
C ILE A 39 -12.21 8.89 8.38
N TYR A 40 -10.94 8.99 7.95
CA TYR A 40 -10.44 10.21 7.33
C TYR A 40 -11.20 10.53 6.04
N LYS A 41 -11.34 9.55 5.14
CA LYS A 41 -12.02 9.70 3.86
C LYS A 41 -13.53 9.97 4.02
N ILE A 42 -14.21 9.29 4.95
CA ILE A 42 -15.63 9.54 5.23
C ILE A 42 -15.86 10.99 5.65
N LYS A 43 -14.95 11.57 6.44
CA LYS A 43 -15.07 12.98 6.84
C LYS A 43 -14.79 13.96 5.69
N ALA A 44 -14.08 13.55 4.65
CA ALA A 44 -13.75 14.38 3.51
C ALA A 44 -14.79 14.30 2.38
N VAL A 45 -15.19 13.09 1.97
CA VAL A 45 -16.03 12.84 0.77
C VAL A 45 -17.38 12.19 1.15
N GLY A 46 -17.56 11.78 2.39
CA GLY A 46 -18.75 11.05 2.84
C GLY A 46 -18.66 9.54 2.60
N PHE A 47 -19.67 8.82 3.10
CA PHE A 47 -19.71 7.35 3.04
C PHE A 47 -19.89 6.80 1.63
N ALA A 48 -20.72 7.46 0.81
CA ALA A 48 -20.97 7.03 -0.56
C ALA A 48 -19.70 7.07 -1.43
N GLY A 49 -18.90 8.15 -1.32
CA GLY A 49 -17.64 8.28 -2.05
C GLY A 49 -16.57 7.28 -1.60
N LEU A 50 -16.51 6.96 -0.30
CA LEU A 50 -15.64 5.87 0.18
C LEU A 50 -16.04 4.54 -0.47
N PHE A 51 -17.33 4.22 -0.47
CA PHE A 51 -17.81 2.93 -0.95
C PHE A 51 -17.56 2.75 -2.45
N THR A 52 -17.82 3.77 -3.28
CA THR A 52 -17.54 3.72 -4.72
C THR A 52 -16.06 3.48 -4.98
N ASP A 53 -15.19 4.26 -4.34
CA ASP A 53 -13.75 4.17 -4.57
C ASP A 53 -13.22 2.82 -4.10
N MET A 54 -13.65 2.35 -2.92
CA MET A 54 -13.27 1.06 -2.37
C MET A 54 -13.67 -0.09 -3.31
N MET A 55 -14.84 -0.03 -3.95
CA MET A 55 -15.25 -1.05 -4.92
C MET A 55 -14.32 -1.08 -6.13
N PHE A 56 -13.93 0.07 -6.68
CA PHE A 56 -13.03 0.15 -7.83
C PHE A 56 -11.59 -0.25 -7.46
N THR A 57 -11.02 0.33 -6.40
CA THR A 57 -9.63 0.03 -5.98
C THR A 57 -9.50 -1.40 -5.46
N GLY A 58 -10.47 -1.86 -4.68
CA GLY A 58 -10.52 -3.23 -4.17
C GLY A 58 -10.74 -4.24 -5.30
N GLY A 59 -11.63 -3.95 -6.24
CA GLY A 59 -11.81 -4.77 -7.45
C GLY A 59 -10.54 -4.85 -8.29
N PHE A 60 -9.86 -3.72 -8.50
CA PHE A 60 -8.56 -3.69 -9.19
C PHE A 60 -7.51 -4.55 -8.47
N LEU A 61 -7.38 -4.42 -7.15
CA LEU A 61 -6.46 -5.24 -6.36
C LEU A 61 -6.78 -6.74 -6.46
N LEU A 62 -8.06 -7.12 -6.38
CA LEU A 62 -8.48 -8.51 -6.52
C LEU A 62 -8.15 -9.08 -7.90
N VAL A 63 -8.46 -8.34 -8.97
CA VAL A 63 -8.10 -8.74 -10.34
C VAL A 63 -6.58 -8.90 -10.47
N GLN A 64 -5.80 -7.98 -9.92
CA GLN A 64 -4.34 -8.06 -9.94
C GLN A 64 -3.82 -9.32 -9.24
N LEU A 65 -4.34 -9.63 -8.04
CA LEU A 65 -3.98 -10.84 -7.29
C LEU A 65 -4.40 -12.11 -8.04
N LEU A 66 -5.57 -12.11 -8.68
CA LEU A 66 -6.04 -13.23 -9.50
C LEU A 66 -5.17 -13.45 -10.74
N VAL A 67 -4.77 -12.38 -11.43
CA VAL A 67 -3.86 -12.47 -12.59
C VAL A 67 -2.50 -13.01 -12.17
N LEU A 68 -1.95 -12.54 -11.04
CA LEU A 68 -0.70 -13.07 -10.49
C LEU A 68 -0.84 -14.54 -10.10
N TRP A 69 -1.92 -14.91 -9.42
CA TRP A 69 -2.21 -16.29 -9.06
C TRP A 69 -2.26 -17.19 -10.30
N LEU A 70 -3.00 -16.76 -11.33
CA LEU A 70 -3.15 -17.50 -12.58
C LEU A 70 -1.83 -17.62 -13.33
N TYR A 71 -1.00 -16.57 -13.33
CA TYR A 71 0.34 -16.61 -13.91
C TYR A 71 1.21 -17.69 -13.25
N PHE A 72 1.25 -17.74 -11.92
CA PHE A 72 2.01 -18.77 -11.19
C PHE A 72 1.43 -20.16 -11.39
N TYR A 73 0.10 -20.28 -11.41
CA TYR A 73 -0.59 -21.54 -11.68
C TYR A 73 -0.21 -22.11 -13.05
N ILE A 74 -0.23 -21.29 -14.10
CA ILE A 74 0.15 -21.72 -15.46
C ILE A 74 1.64 -22.06 -15.53
N LYS A 75 2.50 -21.22 -14.95
CA LYS A 75 3.96 -21.34 -15.04
C LYS A 75 4.50 -22.56 -14.30
N TYR A 76 3.98 -22.85 -13.10
CA TYR A 76 4.48 -23.91 -12.24
C TYR A 76 3.58 -25.16 -12.23
N ARG A 77 2.40 -25.12 -12.90
CA ARG A 77 1.38 -26.19 -12.97
C ARG A 77 1.01 -26.78 -11.60
N LYS A 78 1.13 -25.98 -10.54
CA LYS A 78 0.75 -26.31 -9.17
C LYS A 78 0.01 -25.12 -8.59
N SER A 79 -0.91 -25.37 -7.67
CA SER A 79 -1.46 -24.34 -6.81
C SER A 79 -0.33 -23.80 -5.93
N VAL A 80 0.22 -22.65 -6.29
CA VAL A 80 1.21 -21.95 -5.49
C VAL A 80 0.44 -20.96 -4.61
N ASN A 81 0.63 -21.04 -3.30
CA ASN A 81 0.21 -19.97 -2.41
C ASN A 81 1.10 -18.76 -2.70
N LEU A 82 0.52 -17.66 -3.19
CA LEU A 82 1.27 -16.41 -3.42
C LEU A 82 1.98 -15.93 -2.15
N THR A 83 1.37 -16.22 -1.00
CA THR A 83 1.84 -15.87 0.33
C THR A 83 3.00 -16.73 0.84
N ASP A 84 3.19 -17.92 0.27
CA ASP A 84 4.31 -18.82 0.60
C ASP A 84 5.46 -18.61 -0.40
N GLY A 85 6.08 -17.43 -0.33
CA GLY A 85 7.39 -17.18 -0.95
C GLY A 85 7.47 -16.09 -2.01
N TYR A 86 6.35 -15.46 -2.41
CA TYR A 86 6.37 -14.39 -3.44
C TYR A 86 5.85 -13.03 -2.97
N LEU A 87 4.77 -12.99 -2.18
CA LEU A 87 4.16 -11.76 -1.67
C LEU A 87 3.80 -11.94 -0.20
N GLY A 88 4.27 -11.08 0.70
CA GLY A 88 3.92 -11.19 2.11
C GLY A 88 2.45 -10.89 2.35
N TRP A 89 1.86 -11.50 3.38
CA TRP A 89 0.53 -11.10 3.86
C TRP A 89 0.49 -9.60 4.21
N GLY A 90 1.59 -9.05 4.73
CA GLY A 90 1.71 -7.62 5.03
C GLY A 90 1.54 -6.73 3.81
N ASP A 91 2.09 -7.13 2.66
CA ASP A 91 2.00 -6.35 1.41
C ASP A 91 0.55 -6.28 0.91
N ILE A 92 -0.14 -7.42 0.91
CA ILE A 92 -1.54 -7.51 0.50
C ILE A 92 -2.43 -6.70 1.44
N LEU A 93 -2.23 -6.85 2.76
CA LEU A 93 -3.00 -6.12 3.77
C LEU A 93 -2.74 -4.62 3.74
N PHE A 94 -1.51 -4.20 3.45
CA PHE A 94 -1.17 -2.79 3.27
C PHE A 94 -1.90 -2.19 2.07
N LEU A 95 -1.80 -2.84 0.90
CA LEU A 95 -2.50 -2.40 -0.31
C LEU A 95 -4.02 -2.36 -0.11
N LEU A 96 -4.59 -3.35 0.58
CA LEU A 96 -5.99 -3.37 0.97
C LEU A 96 -6.36 -2.20 1.89
N ALA A 97 -5.50 -1.85 2.86
CA ALA A 97 -5.74 -0.71 3.75
C ALA A 97 -5.74 0.63 2.99
N VAL A 98 -4.85 0.79 2.01
CA VAL A 98 -4.76 2.01 1.20
C VAL A 98 -5.98 2.20 0.28
N CYS A 99 -6.70 1.13 -0.09
CA CYS A 99 -7.99 1.23 -0.81
C CYS A 99 -9.03 2.08 -0.06
N PHE A 100 -8.96 2.17 1.28
CA PHE A 100 -9.88 3.00 2.06
C PHE A 100 -9.57 4.50 1.99
N TYR A 101 -8.45 4.88 1.36
CA TYR A 101 -8.00 6.26 1.27
C TYR A 101 -8.01 6.81 -0.15
N LEU A 102 -7.22 6.19 -1.05
CA LEU A 102 -6.98 6.74 -2.37
C LEU A 102 -8.19 6.59 -3.29
N SER A 103 -8.35 7.53 -4.22
CA SER A 103 -9.24 7.38 -5.37
C SER A 103 -8.65 6.37 -6.38
N PRO A 104 -9.44 5.82 -7.32
CA PRO A 104 -8.99 4.76 -8.23
C PRO A 104 -7.73 5.10 -9.02
N VAL A 105 -7.63 6.30 -9.60
CA VAL A 105 -6.47 6.70 -10.42
C VAL A 105 -5.25 6.90 -9.53
N ASN A 106 -5.42 7.58 -8.39
CA ASN A 106 -4.33 7.81 -7.43
C ASN A 106 -3.82 6.49 -6.82
N TYR A 107 -4.70 5.52 -6.61
CA TYR A 107 -4.34 4.18 -6.15
C TYR A 107 -3.47 3.45 -7.18
N ILE A 108 -3.86 3.46 -8.46
CA ILE A 108 -3.07 2.83 -9.54
C ILE A 108 -1.71 3.51 -9.67
N MET A 109 -1.66 4.84 -9.66
CA MET A 109 -0.40 5.58 -9.73
C MET A 109 0.51 5.25 -8.55
N PHE A 110 -0.02 5.29 -7.33
CA PHE A 110 0.72 4.91 -6.12
C PHE A 110 1.23 3.47 -6.20
N TYR A 111 0.38 2.52 -6.59
CA TYR A 111 0.74 1.12 -6.74
C TYR A 111 1.91 0.94 -7.72
N VAL A 112 1.82 1.49 -8.93
CA VAL A 112 2.87 1.38 -9.96
C VAL A 112 4.17 2.03 -9.50
N VAL A 113 4.13 3.27 -9.00
CA VAL A 113 5.32 3.99 -8.52
C VAL A 113 5.97 3.22 -7.37
N SER A 114 5.18 2.72 -6.43
CA SER A 114 5.70 1.99 -5.27
C SER A 114 6.38 0.69 -5.67
N LEU A 115 5.85 -0.03 -6.67
CA LEU A 115 6.50 -1.22 -7.20
C LEU A 115 7.82 -0.90 -7.91
N ILE A 116 7.85 0.17 -8.72
CA ILE A 116 9.08 0.61 -9.38
C ILE A 116 10.15 0.93 -8.33
N VAL A 117 9.82 1.74 -7.32
CA VAL A 117 10.75 2.09 -6.24
C VAL A 117 11.24 0.85 -5.49
N SER A 118 10.34 -0.09 -5.21
CA SER A 118 10.69 -1.32 -4.48
C SER A 118 11.62 -2.23 -5.29
N ILE A 119 11.40 -2.35 -6.61
CA ILE A 119 12.29 -3.08 -7.52
C ILE A 119 13.64 -2.36 -7.62
N SER A 120 13.65 -1.04 -7.78
CA SER A 120 14.90 -0.25 -7.81
C SER A 120 15.70 -0.44 -6.52
N TYR A 121 15.05 -0.37 -5.36
CA TYR A 121 15.68 -0.64 -4.07
C TYR A 121 16.26 -2.07 -4.02
N ALA A 122 15.49 -3.07 -4.43
CA ALA A 122 15.94 -4.46 -4.45
C ALA A 122 17.16 -4.68 -5.35
N LEU A 123 17.20 -4.06 -6.53
CA LEU A 123 18.33 -4.16 -7.47
C LEU A 123 19.59 -3.51 -6.88
N ILE A 124 19.46 -2.33 -6.26
CA ILE A 124 20.58 -1.64 -5.62
C ILE A 124 21.08 -2.44 -4.41
N ALA A 125 20.16 -2.89 -3.53
CA ALA A 125 20.50 -3.67 -2.35
C ALA A 125 21.23 -4.98 -2.72
N ARG A 126 20.78 -5.66 -3.78
CA ARG A 126 21.43 -6.88 -4.28
C ARG A 126 22.81 -6.61 -4.89
N SER A 127 23.01 -5.46 -5.52
CA SER A 127 24.32 -5.04 -6.04
C SER A 127 25.34 -4.80 -4.91
N LEU A 128 24.86 -4.27 -3.78
CA LEU A 128 25.70 -3.93 -2.62
C LEU A 128 25.93 -5.11 -1.66
N VAL A 129 24.98 -6.03 -1.53
CA VAL A 129 25.04 -7.17 -0.60
C VAL A 129 24.99 -8.48 -1.38
N LYS A 130 26.17 -9.07 -1.66
CA LYS A 130 26.33 -10.24 -2.53
C LYS A 130 25.69 -11.55 -2.03
N ASN A 131 25.45 -11.73 -0.72
CA ASN A 131 25.22 -13.06 -0.12
C ASN A 131 24.05 -13.16 0.88
N GLY A 132 23.05 -12.29 0.84
CA GLY A 132 21.87 -12.42 1.70
C GLY A 132 20.64 -12.88 0.93
N GLU A 133 19.97 -13.95 1.38
CA GLU A 133 18.56 -14.18 1.05
C GLU A 133 17.72 -13.06 1.70
N GLN A 134 17.70 -11.90 1.05
CA GLN A 134 16.98 -10.75 1.52
C GLN A 134 15.61 -10.72 0.87
N THR A 135 14.59 -11.16 1.60
CA THR A 135 13.21 -10.83 1.29
C THR A 135 13.08 -9.30 1.30
N ILE A 136 12.46 -8.76 0.26
CA ILE A 136 12.35 -7.32 0.03
C ILE A 136 11.25 -6.79 0.96
N PRO A 137 11.50 -5.75 1.78
CA PRO A 137 10.50 -5.15 2.66
C PRO A 137 9.55 -4.26 1.86
N LEU A 138 8.66 -4.88 1.08
CA LEU A 138 7.77 -4.20 0.15
C LEU A 138 6.76 -3.32 0.91
N ALA A 139 6.04 -3.86 1.89
CA ALA A 139 5.10 -3.11 2.73
C ALA A 139 5.74 -1.91 3.42
N GLY A 140 6.99 -2.04 3.88
CA GLY A 140 7.75 -0.96 4.51
C GLY A 140 8.09 0.18 3.54
N ILE A 141 8.53 -0.17 2.32
CA ILE A 141 8.78 0.82 1.26
C ILE A 141 7.47 1.52 0.87
N GLN A 142 6.39 0.75 0.71
CA GLN A 142 5.07 1.29 0.39
C GLN A 142 4.54 2.20 1.51
N ALA A 143 4.66 1.80 2.78
CA ALA A 143 4.30 2.61 3.92
C ALA A 143 5.10 3.91 3.99
N LEU A 144 6.41 3.85 3.75
CA LEU A 144 7.28 5.02 3.71
C LEU A 144 6.90 5.99 2.59
N LEU A 145 6.64 5.48 1.38
CA LEU A 145 6.15 6.30 0.28
C LEU A 145 4.80 6.94 0.60
N PHE A 146 3.92 6.21 1.27
CA PHE A 146 2.62 6.74 1.68
C PHE A 146 2.74 7.83 2.76
N VAL A 147 3.71 7.73 3.68
CA VAL A 147 4.05 8.83 4.60
C VAL A 147 4.44 10.10 3.83
N PHE A 148 5.34 9.97 2.85
CA PHE A 148 5.72 11.12 2.03
C PHE A 148 4.53 11.70 1.25
N LEU A 149 3.65 10.84 0.72
CA LEU A 149 2.44 11.25 0.02
C LEU A 149 1.51 12.07 0.94
N LEU A 150 1.25 11.60 2.17
CA LEU A 150 0.41 12.32 3.14
C LEU A 150 1.02 13.65 3.59
N ILE A 151 2.34 13.72 3.73
CA ILE A 151 3.04 14.97 4.04
C ILE A 151 2.93 15.95 2.85
N ALA A 152 3.16 15.47 1.63
CA ALA A 152 3.06 16.27 0.42
C ALA A 152 1.63 16.79 0.19
N GLU A 153 0.61 15.96 0.43
CA GLU A 153 -0.80 16.35 0.41
C GLU A 153 -1.04 17.62 1.24
N LYS A 154 -0.55 17.59 2.48
CA LYS A 154 -0.78 18.67 3.44
C LYS A 154 0.05 19.91 3.17
N LEU A 155 1.28 19.75 2.69
CA LEU A 155 2.16 20.88 2.37
C LEU A 155 1.74 21.59 1.07
N MET A 156 1.29 20.82 0.08
CA MET A 156 0.96 21.32 -1.26
C MET A 156 -0.55 21.54 -1.48
N GLN A 157 -1.39 21.28 -0.46
CA GLN A 157 -2.85 21.35 -0.55
C GLN A 157 -3.43 20.52 -1.71
N LEU A 158 -2.83 19.35 -1.97
CA LEU A 158 -3.29 18.44 -3.02
C LEU A 158 -4.51 17.64 -2.54
N ASN A 159 -5.44 17.33 -3.43
CA ASN A 159 -6.60 16.49 -3.12
C ASN A 159 -6.41 15.09 -3.72
N PHE A 160 -5.91 14.15 -2.92
CA PHE A 160 -5.80 12.75 -3.36
C PHE A 160 -7.11 11.95 -3.25
N PHE A 161 -8.17 12.60 -2.74
CA PHE A 161 -9.52 12.04 -2.65
C PHE A 161 -10.30 12.05 -3.96
N GLN A 162 -9.85 12.80 -4.94
CA GLN A 162 -10.50 12.94 -6.24
C GLN A 162 -9.49 12.67 -7.34
N ASP A 163 -9.94 12.00 -8.41
CA ASP A 163 -9.08 11.69 -9.56
C ASP A 163 -8.77 12.94 -10.40
N THR A 164 -9.60 13.97 -10.29
CA THR A 164 -9.33 15.30 -10.84
C THR A 164 -8.33 16.02 -9.93
N GLY A 165 -7.04 15.82 -10.19
CA GLY A 165 -5.92 16.47 -9.49
C GLY A 165 -5.86 18.01 -9.59
N TYR A 166 -6.90 18.64 -10.13
CA TYR A 166 -7.09 20.08 -10.13
C TYR A 166 -8.59 20.34 -10.02
N LEU A 167 -9.00 21.00 -8.94
CA LEU A 167 -9.90 22.16 -8.95
C LEU A 167 -10.02 22.62 -7.48
N LEU A 168 -9.80 23.92 -7.32
CA LEU A 168 -10.01 24.75 -6.13
C LEU A 168 -11.04 24.19 -5.14
#